data_AF-A0A3D9C2U1-F1
#
_entry.id   AF-A0A3D9C2U1-F1
#
_cell.length_a   1.000
_cell.length_b   1.000
_cell.length_c   1.000
_cell.angle_alpha   90.00
_cell.angle_beta   90.00
_cell.angle_gamma   90.00
#
_symmetry.space_group_name_H-M   'P 1'
#
loop_
_entity.id
_entity.type
_entity.pdbx_description
1 polymer ?
#
loop_
_entity_poly.entity_id
_entity_poly.type
_entity_poly.pdbx_seq_one_letter_code
_entity_poly.pdbx_strand_id
1 'polypeptide(L)'
;MENITFWRYQIINTGTTETPFYGVHEVYFNEKTGKIILWTEDPVALDNYEDLEGLRNDLEKILSDIKKQPVLLESKLEQDLEKDNI
;
A
#
# COMPACT_ATOMS: atom_id res chain seq x y z
N MET A 1 16.13 12.04 12.89
CA MET A 1 14.82 12.68 12.64
C MET A 1 13.78 11.59 12.74
N GLU A 2 12.81 11.69 13.65
CA GLU A 2 11.75 10.69 13.76
C GLU A 2 11.03 10.59 12.41
N ASN A 3 11.16 9.43 11.77
CA ASN A 3 10.44 9.07 10.56
C ASN A 3 8.99 8.82 10.96
N ILE A 4 8.23 9.89 11.17
CA ILE A 4 6.80 9.74 11.35
C ILE A 4 6.27 9.09 10.08
N THR A 5 5.63 7.95 10.25
CA THR A 5 5.17 7.08 9.19
C THR A 5 3.68 6.83 9.40
N PHE A 6 2.83 7.32 8.49
CA PHE A 6 1.46 6.82 8.39
C PHE A 6 1.39 5.80 7.26
N TRP A 7 0.47 4.85 7.38
CA TRP A 7 0.22 3.84 6.37
C TRP A 7 -1.27 3.78 6.01
N ARG A 8 -1.56 3.26 4.82
CA ARG A 8 -2.91 2.97 4.34
C ARG A 8 -2.89 1.83 3.33
N TYR A 9 -4.05 1.23 3.10
CA TYR A 9 -4.19 0.24 2.04
C TYR A 9 -4.31 0.91 0.68
N GLN A 10 -3.61 0.38 -0.32
CA GLN A 10 -3.68 0.89 -1.68
C GLN A 10 -3.50 -0.26 -2.68
N ILE A 11 -4.18 -0.16 -3.82
CA ILE A 11 -4.02 -1.14 -4.89
C ILE A 11 -2.69 -0.84 -5.61
N ILE A 12 -1.83 -1.84 -5.71
CA ILE A 12 -0.62 -1.81 -6.52
C ILE A 12 -0.79 -2.81 -7.66
N ASN A 13 -0.48 -2.37 -8.88
CA ASN A 13 -0.27 -3.23 -10.02
C ASN A 13 1.20 -3.63 -10.05
N THR A 14 1.51 -4.89 -9.76
CA THR A 14 2.86 -5.47 -9.86
C THR A 14 3.13 -6.05 -11.26
N GLY A 15 2.09 -6.12 -12.10
CA GLY A 15 2.20 -6.46 -13.52
C GLY A 15 2.53 -5.24 -14.39
N THR A 16 2.04 -5.27 -15.62
CA THR A 16 2.16 -4.13 -16.55
C THR A 16 0.82 -3.45 -16.79
N THR A 17 0.81 -2.35 -17.53
CA THR A 17 -0.45 -1.72 -17.98
C THR A 17 -1.23 -2.61 -18.97
N GLU A 18 -0.55 -3.53 -19.66
CA GLU A 18 -1.13 -4.40 -20.68
C GLU A 18 -1.56 -5.76 -20.09
N THR A 19 -0.80 -6.22 -19.10
CA THR A 19 -1.02 -7.47 -18.36
C THR A 19 -1.00 -7.17 -16.86
N PRO A 20 -2.09 -6.58 -16.32
CA PRO A 20 -2.11 -6.15 -14.94
C PRO A 20 -2.19 -7.32 -13.97
N PHE A 21 -1.51 -7.18 -12.83
CA PHE A 21 -1.62 -8.05 -11.67
C PHE A 21 -1.84 -7.18 -10.44
N TYR A 22 -3.09 -7.12 -9.97
CA TYR A 22 -3.48 -6.21 -8.90
C TYR A 22 -3.47 -6.89 -7.54
N GLY A 23 -2.78 -6.28 -6.57
CA GLY A 23 -2.82 -6.62 -5.16
C GLY A 23 -3.20 -5.41 -4.31
N VAL A 24 -3.74 -5.64 -3.11
CA VAL A 24 -3.88 -4.59 -2.09
C VAL A 24 -2.68 -4.71 -1.16
N HIS A 25 -1.93 -3.63 -1.00
CA HIS A 25 -0.73 -3.61 -0.18
C HIS A 25 -0.86 -2.53 0.90
N GLU A 26 -0.12 -2.70 1.99
CA GLU A 26 0.12 -1.60 2.90
C GLU A 26 1.17 -0.68 2.29
N VAL A 27 0.85 0.60 2.19
CA VAL A 27 1.77 1.61 1.65
C VAL A 27 2.08 2.61 2.75
N TYR A 28 3.38 2.81 2.97
CA TYR A 28 3.93 3.63 4.03
C TYR A 28 4.43 4.95 3.46
N PHE A 29 4.10 6.03 4.14
CA PHE A 29 4.39 7.39 3.69
C PHE A 29 5.16 8.15 4.76
N ASN A 30 6.10 8.99 4.33
CA ASN A 30 6.69 10.00 5.19
C ASN A 30 5.65 11.10 5.44
N GLU A 31 5.22 11.30 6.70
CA GLU A 31 4.10 12.22 6.97
C GLU A 31 4.39 13.67 6.57
N LYS A 32 5.65 14.10 6.66
CA LYS A 32 6.06 15.49 6.42
C LYS A 32 6.08 15.84 4.94
N THR A 33 6.46 14.88 4.09
CA THR A 33 6.63 15.08 2.65
C THR A 33 5.48 14.49 1.84
N GLY A 34 4.70 13.58 2.41
CA GLY A 34 3.68 12.81 1.72
C GLY A 34 4.24 11.80 0.72
N LYS A 35 5.57 11.61 0.67
CA LYS A 35 6.21 10.66 -0.22
C LYS A 35 6.05 9.23 0.28
N ILE A 36 5.86 8.29 -0.66
CA ILE A 36 5.91 6.86 -0.38
C ILE A 36 7.36 6.50 -0.01
N ILE A 37 7.53 5.73 1.06
CA ILE A 37 8.85 5.27 1.53
C ILE A 37 9.00 3.75 1.49
N LEU A 38 7.89 3.00 1.56
CA LEU A 38 7.88 1.54 1.56
C LEU A 38 6.47 1.02 1.21
N TRP A 39 6.39 -0.21 0.73
CA TRP A 39 5.15 -1.00 0.69
C TRP A 39 5.44 -2.46 1.02
N THR A 40 4.40 -3.25 1.34
CA THR A 40 4.55 -4.70 1.54
C THR A 40 4.78 -5.39 0.20
N GLU A 41 5.74 -6.32 0.14
CA GLU A 41 6.01 -7.12 -1.06
C GLU A 41 4.80 -7.97 -1.45
N ASP A 42 4.25 -8.70 -0.48
CA ASP A 42 3.04 -9.49 -0.69
C ASP A 42 1.76 -8.65 -0.47
N PRO A 43 0.67 -8.96 -1.22
CA PRO A 43 -0.64 -8.42 -0.94
C PRO A 43 -1.14 -8.85 0.44
N VAL A 44 -2.01 -8.02 1.03
CA VAL A 44 -2.64 -8.28 2.34
C VAL A 44 -3.37 -9.63 2.31
N ALA A 45 -2.98 -10.50 3.23
CA ALA A 45 -3.70 -11.73 3.55
C ALA A 45 -4.71 -11.47 4.67
N LEU A 46 -5.93 -11.96 4.51
CA LEU A 46 -6.98 -11.89 5.54
C LEU A 46 -7.00 -13.21 6.31
N ASP A 47 -6.04 -13.38 7.22
CA ASP A 47 -5.90 -14.57 8.05
C ASP A 47 -5.61 -14.22 9.53
N ASN A 48 -5.51 -15.25 10.38
CA ASN A 48 -5.08 -15.11 11.79
C ASN A 48 -5.95 -14.21 12.68
N TYR A 49 -7.23 -14.03 12.35
CA TYR A 49 -8.17 -13.28 13.19
C TYR A 49 -8.62 -14.07 14.43
N GLU A 50 -8.60 -13.41 15.59
CA GLU A 50 -9.14 -13.95 16.84
C GLU A 50 -10.68 -14.00 16.82
N ASP A 51 -11.32 -13.07 16.10
CA ASP A 51 -12.78 -12.97 15.97
C ASP A 51 -13.24 -12.38 14.62
N LEU A 52 -14.55 -12.41 14.39
CA LEU A 52 -15.18 -11.88 13.17
C LEU A 52 -15.23 -10.35 13.11
N GLU A 53 -15.13 -9.66 14.25
CA GLU A 53 -15.20 -8.20 14.30
C GLU A 53 -13.90 -7.59 13.76
N GLY A 54 -12.75 -8.15 14.12
CA GLY A 54 -11.44 -7.77 13.56
C GLY A 54 -11.41 -7.88 12.04
N LEU A 55 -11.85 -9.01 11.49
CA LEU A 55 -11.94 -9.20 10.03
C LEU A 55 -12.84 -8.15 9.36
N ARG A 56 -14.00 -7.83 9.95
CA ARG A 56 -14.92 -6.83 9.40
C ARG A 56 -14.30 -5.44 9.42
N ASN A 57 -13.67 -5.06 10.51
CA ASN A 57 -13.01 -3.76 10.65
C ASN A 57 -11.88 -3.59 9.62
N ASP A 58 -11.08 -4.63 9.40
CA ASP A 58 -10.03 -4.61 8.38
C ASP A 58 -10.61 -4.50 6.97
N LEU A 59 -11.64 -5.28 6.64
CA LEU A 59 -12.33 -5.19 5.36
C LEU A 59 -12.92 -3.78 5.12
N GLU A 60 -13.53 -3.18 6.14
CA GLU A 60 -14.05 -1.81 6.07
C GLU A 60 -12.94 -0.78 5.83
N LYS A 61 -11.81 -0.92 6.54
CA LYS A 61 -10.65 -0.05 6.36
C LYS A 61 -10.03 -0.21 4.96
N ILE A 62 -9.82 -1.45 4.50
CA ILE A 62 -9.33 -1.76 3.15
C ILE A 62 -10.24 -1.11 2.12
N LEU A 63 -11.55 -1.34 2.20
CA LEU A 63 -12.52 -0.80 1.25
C LEU A 63 -12.56 0.73 1.25
N SER A 64 -12.48 1.33 2.44
CA SER A 64 -12.44 2.79 2.63
C SER A 64 -11.20 3.40 1.97
N ASP A 65 -10.03 2.80 2.18
CA ASP A 65 -8.77 3.32 1.67
C ASP A 65 -8.67 3.13 0.15
N ILE A 66 -8.90 1.92 -0.37
CA ILE A 66 -8.76 1.64 -1.82
C ILE A 66 -9.75 2.43 -2.69
N LYS A 67 -10.90 2.85 -2.14
CA LYS A 67 -11.85 3.72 -2.85
C LYS A 67 -11.39 5.17 -2.95
N LYS A 68 -10.55 5.62 -2.01
CA LYS A 68 -10.09 7.02 -1.93
C LYS A 68 -8.78 7.25 -2.65
N GLN A 69 -7.98 6.19 -2.84
CA GLN A 69 -6.62 6.29 -3.35
C GLN A 69 -6.50 5.82 -4.80
N PRO A 70 -5.58 6.39 -5.59
CA PRO A 70 -5.34 5.91 -6.94
C PRO A 70 -4.66 4.53 -6.92
N VAL A 71 -4.79 3.78 -8.02
CA VAL A 71 -3.99 2.57 -8.25
C VAL A 71 -2.54 2.97 -8.56
N LEU A 72 -1.57 2.31 -7.95
CA LEU A 72 -0.15 2.51 -8.18
C LEU A 72 0.39 1.45 -9.15
N LEU A 73 1.51 1.74 -9.82
CA LEU A 73 2.26 0.79 -10.64
C LEU A 73 3.62 0.57 -9.96
N GLU A 74 3.95 -0.66 -9.63
CA GLU A 74 5.14 -1.01 -8.84
C GLU A 74 6.42 -0.49 -9.47
N SER A 75 6.61 -0.72 -10.77
CA SER A 75 7.81 -0.24 -11.49
C SER A 75 8.03 1.28 -11.43
N LYS A 76 6.98 2.08 -11.20
CA LYS A 76 7.12 3.53 -10.95
C LYS A 76 7.54 3.82 -9.51
N LEU A 77 7.04 3.05 -8.56
CA LEU A 77 7.38 3.20 -7.14
C LEU A 77 8.87 2.90 -6.92
N GLU A 78 9.38 1.82 -7.52
CA GLU A 78 10.79 1.46 -7.44
C GLU A 78 11.70 2.57 -7.99
N GLN A 79 11.38 3.11 -9.17
CA GLN A 79 12.14 4.21 -9.78
C GLN A 79 12.15 5.48 -8.92
N ASP A 80 11.07 5.77 -8.21
CA ASP A 80 10.98 6.97 -7.37
C ASP A 80 11.78 6.80 -6.06
N LEU A 81 11.83 5.60 -5.49
CA LEU A 81 12.71 5.30 -4.35
C LEU A 81 14.19 5.32 -4.71
N GLU A 82 14.57 4.83 -5.91
CA GLU A 82 15.96 4.87 -6.37
C GLU A 82 16.48 6.31 -6.53
N LYS A 83 15.64 7.23 -7.05
CA LYS A 83 16.00 8.64 -7.23
C LYS A 83 16.23 9.38 -5.91
N ASP A 84 15.49 9.03 -4.86
CA ASP A 84 15.59 9.68 -3.55
C ASP A 84 16.84 9.22 -2.76
N ASN A 85 17.54 8.17 -3.21
CA ASN A 85 18.77 7.64 -2.62
C ASN A 85 20.06 8.15 -3.30
N ILE A 86 19.96 9.06 -4.27
CA ILE A 86 21.09 9.64 -5.04
C ILE A 86 21.35 11.09 -4.62
#